data_AF-A0A2H9U2G0-F1
#
_entry.id   AF-A0A2H9U2G0-F1
#
_cell.length_a   1.000
_cell.length_b   1.000
_cell.length_c   1.000
_cell.angle_alpha   90.00
_cell.angle_beta   90.00
_cell.angle_gamma   90.00
#
_symmetry.space_group_name_H-M   'P 1'
#
loop_
_entity.id
_entity.type
_entity.pdbx_description
1 polymer ?
#
loop_
_entity_poly.entity_id
_entity_poly.type
_entity_poly.pdbx_seq_one_letter_code
_entity_poly.pdbx_strand_id
1 'polypeptide(L)' 'YHLVDWFGNVGTDVFKGMVAIGAGEAALLALSLSGGTAIIVGVTVVVLVSIAIDIIFKEWNVSGKIVLELNDAIN' A
#
# COMPACT_ATOMS: atom_id res chain seq x y z
N TYR A 1 -22.48 10.01 4.45
CA TYR A 1 -22.57 8.60 4.02
C TYR A 1 -21.77 8.34 2.74
N HIS A 2 -22.13 8.87 1.55
CA HIS A 2 -21.43 8.53 0.29
C HIS A 2 -19.92 8.86 0.25
N LEU A 3 -19.47 9.93 0.92
CA LEU A 3 -18.04 10.29 0.96
C LEU A 3 -17.22 9.36 1.88
N VAL A 4 -17.79 8.95 3.03
CA VAL A 4 -17.11 8.07 3.99
C VAL A 4 -16.87 6.69 3.37
N ASP A 5 -17.88 6.14 2.70
CA ASP A 5 -17.77 4.85 2.01
C ASP A 5 -16.79 4.92 0.82
N TRP A 6 -16.76 6.06 0.11
CA TRP A 6 -15.79 6.29 -0.96
C TRP A 6 -14.35 6.34 -0.44
N PHE A 7 -14.10 7.06 0.66
CA PHE A 7 -12.78 7.10 1.31
C PHE A 7 -12.39 5.73 1.88
N GLY A 8 -13.34 5.02 2.47
CA GLY A 8 -13.17 3.68 3.00
C GLY A 8 -12.72 2.67 1.95
N ASN A 9 -13.31 2.72 0.75
CA ASN A 9 -13.00 1.76 -0.31
C ASN A 9 -11.94 2.29 -1.29
N VAL A 10 -12.29 3.33 -2.06
CA VAL A 10 -11.43 3.88 -3.11
C VAL A 10 -10.22 4.60 -2.52
N GLY A 11 -10.43 5.42 -1.48
CA GLY A 11 -9.35 6.12 -0.81
C GLY A 11 -8.30 5.18 -0.21
N THR A 12 -8.75 4.09 0.42
CA THR A 12 -7.86 3.04 0.96
C THR A 12 -7.07 2.35 -0.13
N ASP A 13 -7.68 2.04 -1.28
CA ASP A 13 -6.97 1.41 -2.39
C ASP A 13 -5.96 2.35 -3.06
N VAL A 14 -6.27 3.64 -3.18
CA VAL A 14 -5.32 4.66 -3.66
C VAL A 14 -4.15 4.77 -2.66
N PHE A 15 -4.42 4.84 -1.36
CA PHE A 15 -3.38 4.90 -0.34
C PHE A 15 -2.50 3.65 -0.35
N LYS A 16 -3.11 2.46 -0.46
CA LYS A 16 -2.40 1.18 -0.61
C LYS A 16 -1.48 1.20 -1.82
N GLY A 17 -1.96 1.70 -2.96
CA GLY A 17 -1.15 1.87 -4.18
C GLY A 17 0.05 2.81 -3.98
N MET A 18 -0.17 3.95 -3.31
CA MET A 18 0.92 4.90 -3.01
C MET A 18 1.99 4.28 -2.10
N VAL A 19 1.56 3.53 -1.07
CA VAL A 19 2.49 2.83 -0.17
C VAL A 19 3.25 1.74 -0.94
N ALA A 20 2.59 1.01 -1.84
CA ALA A 20 3.23 -0.01 -2.68
C ALA A 20 4.29 0.57 -3.62
N ILE A 21 4.01 1.73 -4.23
CA ILE A 21 5.00 2.43 -5.07
C ILE A 21 6.18 2.89 -4.23
N GLY A 22 5.94 3.62 -3.14
CA GLY A 22 7.02 4.15 -2.29
C GLY A 22 7.89 3.05 -1.67
N ALA A 23 7.26 1.97 -1.17
CA ALA A 23 7.99 0.83 -0.64
C ALA A 23 8.74 0.04 -1.73
N GLY A 24 8.14 -0.08 -2.92
CA GLY A 24 8.76 -0.74 -4.07
C GLY A 24 10.00 0.01 -4.55
N GLU A 25 9.93 1.33 -4.65
CA GLU A 25 11.08 2.19 -4.97
C GLU A 25 12.17 2.11 -3.92
N ALA A 26 11.80 2.16 -2.63
CA ALA A 26 12.76 2.00 -1.54
C ALA A 26 13.47 0.64 -1.58
N ALA A 27 12.73 -0.44 -1.88
CA ALA A 27 13.29 -1.78 -2.04
C ALA A 27 14.22 -1.87 -3.26
N LEU A 28 13.85 -1.25 -4.38
CA LEU A 28 14.72 -1.17 -5.57
C LEU A 28 16.00 -0.37 -5.30
N LEU A 29 15.91 0.74 -4.57
CA LEU A 29 17.07 1.53 -4.16
C LEU A 29 18.01 0.71 -3.27
N ALA A 30 17.46 0.02 -2.26
CA ALA A 30 18.26 -0.86 -1.41
C ALA A 30 18.92 -1.98 -2.23
N LEU A 31 18.20 -2.56 -3.19
CA LEU A 31 18.70 -3.58 -4.09
C LEU A 31 19.80 -3.04 -5.03
N SER A 32 19.74 -1.77 -5.42
CA SER A 32 20.76 -1.14 -6.28
C SER A 32 22.11 -0.98 -5.57
N LEU A 33 22.12 -0.91 -4.24
CA LEU A 33 23.34 -0.81 -3.43
C LEU A 33 24.20 -2.09 -3.51
N SER A 34 23.66 -3.20 -4.01
CA SER A 34 24.39 -4.47 -4.13
C SER A 34 25.32 -4.56 -5.35
N GLY A 35 25.53 -3.47 -6.09
CA GLY A 35 26.51 -3.42 -7.19
C GLY A 35 25.99 -3.83 -8.58
N GLY A 36 24.67 -3.86 -8.76
CA GLY A 36 24.00 -4.17 -10.02
C GLY A 36 23.11 -5.41 -9.93
N THR A 37 21.81 -5.21 -10.12
CA THR A 37 20.82 -6.30 -10.08
C THR A 37 20.19 -6.49 -11.44
N ALA A 38 20.00 -7.75 -11.84
CA ALA A 38 19.28 -8.07 -13.07
C ALA A 38 17.85 -7.52 -13.00
N ILE A 39 17.34 -6.99 -14.12
CA ILE A 39 15.99 -6.38 -14.21
C ILE A 39 14.91 -7.33 -13.65
N ILE A 40 15.02 -8.62 -13.94
CA ILE A 40 14.09 -9.66 -13.47
C ILE A 40 14.05 -9.71 -11.93
N VAL A 41 15.19 -9.56 -11.26
CA VAL A 41 15.26 -9.56 -9.79
C VAL A 41 14.56 -8.30 -9.25
N GLY A 42 14.80 -7.13 -9.85
CA GLY A 42 14.11 -5.90 -9.47
C GLY A 42 12.59 -5.99 -9.59
N VAL A 43 12.09 -6.50 -10.72
CA VAL A 43 10.64 -6.73 -10.92
C VAL A 43 10.08 -7.68 -9.86
N THR A 44 10.78 -8.77 -9.58
CA THR A 44 10.36 -9.75 -8.57
C THR A 44 10.25 -9.11 -7.19
N VAL A 45 11.22 -8.28 -6.81
CA VAL A 45 11.21 -7.56 -5.53
C VAL A 45 10.00 -6.62 -5.41
N VAL A 46 9.69 -5.84 -6.47
CA VAL A 46 8.53 -4.93 -6.45
C VAL A 46 7.20 -5.69 -6.33
N VAL A 47 7.07 -6.83 -7.02
CA VAL A 47 5.88 -7.69 -6.90
C VAL A 47 5.74 -8.23 -5.48
N LEU A 48 6.83 -8.71 -4.87
CA LEU A 48 6.81 -9.21 -3.49
C LEU A 48 6.44 -8.12 -2.48
N VAL A 49 6.95 -6.91 -2.65
CA VAL A 49 6.58 -5.76 -1.81
C VAL A 49 5.08 -5.45 -1.94
N SER A 50 4.55 -5.48 -3.16
CA SER A 50 3.11 -5.24 -3.40
C SER A 50 2.24 -6.29 -2.73
N ILE A 51 2.64 -7.58 -2.79
CA ILE A 51 1.95 -8.68 -2.10
C ILE A 51 2.02 -8.49 -0.58
N ALA A 52 3.19 -8.14 -0.04
CA ALA A 52 3.35 -7.92 1.40
C ALA A 52 2.44 -6.79 1.91
N ILE A 53 2.31 -5.71 1.15
CA ILE A 53 1.43 -4.59 1.49
C ILE A 53 -0.05 -4.99 1.43
N ASP A 54 -0.46 -5.77 0.42
CA ASP A 54 -1.83 -6.27 0.35
C ASP A 54 -2.19 -7.13 1.58
N ILE A 55 -1.27 -8.00 2.02
CA ILE A 55 -1.44 -8.80 3.23
C ILE A 55 -1.58 -7.92 4.47
N ILE A 56 -0.70 -6.92 4.63
CA ILE A 56 -0.74 -6.00 5.78
C ILE A 56 -2.06 -5.22 5.82
N PHE A 57 -2.52 -4.71 4.67
CA PHE A 57 -3.76 -3.94 4.59
C PHE A 57 -5.00 -4.79 4.87
N LYS A 58 -4.99 -6.06 4.46
CA LYS A 58 -6.03 -7.03 4.78
C LYS A 58 -6.06 -7.37 6.26
N GLU A 59 -4.92 -7.74 6.83
CA GLU A 59 -4.79 -8.12 8.25
C GLU A 59 -5.25 -6.99 9.17
N TRP A 60 -4.90 -5.74 8.83
CA TRP A 60 -5.20 -4.59 9.69
C TRP A 60 -6.58 -3.98 9.46
N ASN A 61 -7.34 -4.53 8.50
CA ASN A 61 -8.66 -4.06 8.08
C ASN A 61 -8.70 -2.51 7.95
N VAL A 62 -7.71 -1.97 7.23
CA VAL A 62 -7.45 -0.52 7.15
C VAL A 62 -8.67 0.23 6.63
N SER A 63 -9.38 -0.36 5.66
CA SER A 63 -10.63 0.19 5.13
C SER A 63 -11.70 0.38 6.23
N GLY A 64 -11.94 -0.66 7.05
CA GLY A 64 -12.90 -0.59 8.13
C GLY A 64 -12.51 0.43 9.21
N LYS A 65 -11.21 0.52 9.55
CA LYS A 65 -10.72 1.52 10.49
C LYS A 65 -10.89 2.96 9.99
N ILE A 66 -10.58 3.21 8.72
CA ILE A 66 -10.75 4.54 8.12
C ILE A 66 -12.23 4.94 8.13
N VAL A 67 -13.15 4.03 7.79
CA VAL A 67 -14.60 4.29 7.84
C VAL A 67 -15.09 4.61 9.26
N LEU A 68 -14.58 3.90 10.27
CA LEU A 68 -14.94 4.14 11.67
C LEU A 68 -14.49 5.52 12.14
N GLU A 69 -13.23 5.87 11.91
CA GLU A 69 -12.66 7.17 12.30
C GLU A 69 -13.33 8.33 11.55
N LEU A 70 -13.60 8.18 10.24
CA LEU A 70 -14.30 9.22 9.48
C LEU A 70 -15.74 9.42 9.94
N ASN A 71 -16.43 8.35 10.34
CA ASN A 71 -17.78 8.45 10.90
C ASN A 71 -17.78 9.11 12.29
N ASP A 72 -16.75 8.89 13.10
CA ASP A 72 -16.60 9.55 14.41
C ASP A 72 -16.35 11.05 14.25
N ALA A 73 -15.50 11.44 13.29
CA ALA A 73 -15.13 12.85 13.05
C ALA A 73 -16.27 13.73 12.47
N ILE A 74 -17.32 13.13 11.90
CA ILE A 74 -18.45 13.85 11.29
C ILE A 74 -19.72 13.84 12.15
N ASN A 75 -19.73 13.11 13.27
CA ASN A 75 -20.82 13.11 14.26
C ASN A 75 -20.51 14.07 15.41
#